data_AF-A0ABD5L3P5-F1
#
_entry.id   AF-A0ABD5L3P5-F1
#
_cell.length_a   1.000
_cell.length_b   1.000
_cell.length_c   1.000
_cell.angle_alpha   90.00
_cell.angle_beta   90.00
_cell.angle_gamma   90.00
#
_symmetry.space_group_name_H-M   'P 1'
#
loop_
_entity.id
_entity.type
_entity.pdbx_description
1 polymer ?
#
loop_
_entity_poly.entity_id
_entity_poly.type
_entity_poly.pdbx_seq_one_letter_code
_entity_poly.pdbx_strand_id
1 'polypeptide(L)'
;MIRTDFHWSDNTDRSHCEDEHQFSRDMSILMLSLSEYPGVIGYAWVLEESPGGKLHAHAAIYVNGQRHCKKWGFQDVTERLWRAVTDGEGDIYHCPDKSDYRYAIRRPVHFDDYAGCKAMRYVVNYLAKAEQKPFDPIYHISRLPDVNDKPIGRPRSRHR
;
A
#
# COMPACT_ATOMS: atom_id res chain seq x y z
N MET A 1 -4.13 7.57 -0.57
CA MET A 1 -3.60 6.28 -0.10
C MET A 1 -4.33 5.18 -0.84
N ILE A 2 -3.61 4.14 -1.23
CA ILE A 2 -4.13 2.98 -1.95
C ILE A 2 -3.81 1.76 -1.09
N ARG A 3 -4.85 1.02 -0.70
CA ARG A 3 -4.70 -0.24 0.02
C ARG A 3 -4.75 -1.37 -1.00
N THR A 4 -3.78 -2.25 -0.94
CA THR A 4 -3.67 -3.39 -1.87
C THR A 4 -3.30 -4.63 -1.07
N ASP A 5 -3.81 -5.76 -1.52
CA ASP A 5 -3.48 -7.07 -0.99
C ASP A 5 -2.80 -7.89 -2.09
N PHE A 6 -1.63 -8.43 -1.78
CA PHE A 6 -0.77 -9.15 -2.72
C PHE A 6 -0.67 -10.60 -2.30
N HIS A 7 -0.77 -11.52 -3.25
CA HIS A 7 -0.57 -12.94 -3.01
C HIS A 7 0.04 -13.60 -4.26
N TRP A 8 0.55 -14.81 -4.10
CA TRP A 8 0.83 -15.66 -5.24
C TRP A 8 -0.45 -16.33 -5.74
N SER A 9 -0.49 -16.63 -7.02
CA SER A 9 -1.59 -17.30 -7.70
C SER A 9 -1.60 -18.77 -7.32
N ASP A 10 -2.78 -19.35 -7.19
CA ASP A 10 -2.92 -20.77 -6.88
C ASP A 10 -2.27 -21.65 -7.96
N ASN A 11 -1.76 -22.80 -7.56
CA ASN A 11 -1.10 -23.81 -8.41
C ASN A 11 0.19 -23.33 -9.09
N THR A 12 0.87 -22.37 -8.49
CA THR A 12 2.22 -21.92 -8.89
C THR A 12 3.28 -22.49 -7.96
N ASP A 13 4.53 -22.57 -8.41
CA ASP A 13 5.64 -23.11 -7.60
C ASP A 13 5.82 -22.31 -6.30
N ARG A 14 5.72 -20.97 -6.39
CA ARG A 14 5.77 -20.11 -5.21
C ARG A 14 4.62 -20.38 -4.25
N SER A 15 3.40 -20.56 -4.75
CA SER A 15 2.23 -20.91 -3.90
C SER A 15 2.32 -22.30 -3.27
N HIS A 16 3.13 -23.21 -3.81
CA HIS A 16 3.36 -24.50 -3.16
C HIS A 16 4.45 -24.41 -2.09
N CYS A 17 5.44 -23.55 -2.29
CA CYS A 17 6.55 -23.37 -1.36
C CYS A 17 6.17 -22.48 -0.17
N GLU A 18 5.35 -21.44 -0.37
CA GLU A 18 4.94 -20.48 0.67
C GLU A 18 6.15 -19.93 1.47
N ASP A 19 7.25 -19.62 0.78
CA ASP A 19 8.49 -19.17 1.42
C ASP A 19 8.45 -17.68 1.78
N GLU A 20 8.51 -17.38 3.08
CA GLU A 20 8.43 -16.02 3.61
C GLU A 20 9.57 -15.11 3.13
N HIS A 21 10.76 -15.67 2.88
CA HIS A 21 11.93 -14.91 2.44
C HIS A 21 11.78 -14.51 0.97
N GLN A 22 11.35 -15.42 0.11
CA GLN A 22 11.02 -15.15 -1.28
C GLN A 22 9.89 -14.12 -1.37
N PHE A 23 8.82 -14.28 -0.59
CA PHE A 23 7.71 -13.32 -0.58
C PHE A 23 8.17 -11.93 -0.14
N SER A 24 8.96 -11.85 0.93
CA SER A 24 9.52 -10.60 1.44
C SER A 24 10.45 -9.93 0.43
N ARG A 25 11.24 -10.72 -0.31
CA ARG A 25 12.10 -10.24 -1.40
C ARG A 25 11.26 -9.67 -2.54
N ASP A 26 10.24 -10.38 -2.99
CA ASP A 26 9.34 -9.95 -4.05
C ASP A 26 8.64 -8.63 -3.67
N MET A 27 8.08 -8.56 -2.45
CA MET A 27 7.47 -7.35 -1.92
C MET A 27 8.46 -6.18 -1.84
N SER A 28 9.71 -6.43 -1.44
CA SER A 28 10.74 -5.39 -1.37
C SER A 28 11.07 -4.83 -2.76
N ILE A 29 11.22 -5.70 -3.76
CA ILE A 29 11.49 -5.29 -5.15
C ILE A 29 10.30 -4.52 -5.72
N LEU A 30 9.07 -4.99 -5.50
CA LEU A 30 7.85 -4.30 -5.92
C LEU A 30 7.80 -2.88 -5.33
N MET A 31 8.03 -2.75 -4.02
CA MET A 31 7.89 -1.47 -3.34
C MET A 31 8.97 -0.47 -3.73
N LEU A 32 10.21 -0.94 -3.94
CA LEU A 32 11.29 -0.11 -4.50
C LEU A 32 10.97 0.36 -5.92
N SER A 33 10.42 -0.54 -6.75
CA SER A 33 10.01 -0.18 -8.12
C SER A 33 8.87 0.84 -8.12
N LEU A 34 7.90 0.70 -7.20
CA LEU A 34 6.80 1.64 -7.03
C LEU A 34 7.27 2.99 -6.47
N SER A 35 8.29 3.04 -5.61
CA SER A 35 8.79 4.31 -5.08
C SER A 35 9.41 5.22 -6.14
N GLU A 36 9.91 4.64 -7.24
CA GLU A 36 10.40 5.40 -8.40
C GLU A 36 9.25 5.95 -9.27
N TYR A 37 8.02 5.48 -9.07
CA TYR A 37 6.88 5.94 -9.86
C TYR A 37 6.49 7.38 -9.47
N PRO A 38 6.34 8.29 -10.45
CA PRO A 38 5.97 9.67 -10.17
C PRO A 38 4.73 9.77 -9.28
N GLY A 39 4.87 10.51 -8.18
CA GLY A 39 3.77 10.78 -7.26
C GLY A 39 3.64 9.79 -6.12
N VAL A 40 4.33 8.65 -6.12
CA VAL A 40 4.47 7.84 -4.89
C VAL A 40 5.34 8.61 -3.90
N ILE A 41 4.88 8.71 -2.65
CA ILE A 41 5.55 9.46 -1.58
C ILE A 41 5.87 8.58 -0.36
N GLY A 42 5.55 7.30 -0.44
CA GLY A 42 5.86 6.33 0.61
C GLY A 42 4.95 5.12 0.54
N TYR A 43 5.28 4.11 1.33
CA TYR A 43 4.53 2.87 1.45
C TYR A 43 4.77 2.23 2.83
N ALA A 44 3.86 1.34 3.20
CA ALA A 44 4.03 0.38 4.28
C ALA A 44 3.44 -0.95 3.82
N TRP A 45 4.09 -2.06 4.15
CA TRP A 45 3.53 -3.39 3.93
C TRP A 45 3.87 -4.33 5.08
N VAL A 46 3.04 -5.36 5.26
CA VAL A 46 3.20 -6.40 6.26
C VAL A 46 2.88 -7.75 5.64
N LEU A 47 3.67 -8.76 5.95
CA LEU A 47 3.39 -10.15 5.61
C LEU A 47 2.40 -10.72 6.63
N GLU A 48 1.42 -11.45 6.12
CA GLU A 48 0.39 -12.13 6.88
C GLU A 48 0.20 -13.54 6.32
N GLU A 49 -0.46 -14.37 7.11
CA GLU A 49 -0.88 -15.69 6.67
C GLU A 49 -2.39 -15.79 6.83
N SER A 50 -3.05 -16.22 5.76
CA SER A 50 -4.46 -16.53 5.80
C SER A 50 -4.72 -17.77 6.66
N PRO A 51 -5.96 -17.99 7.15
CA PRO A 51 -6.29 -19.21 7.90
C PRO A 51 -6.01 -20.53 7.16
N GLY A 52 -5.84 -20.49 5.84
CA GLY A 52 -5.47 -21.64 5.01
C GLY A 52 -3.96 -21.87 4.88
N GLY A 53 -3.12 -21.12 5.60
CA GLY A 53 -1.66 -21.23 5.52
C GLY A 53 -1.04 -20.56 4.29
N LYS A 54 -1.80 -19.74 3.57
CA LYS A 54 -1.33 -19.00 2.40
C LYS A 54 -0.76 -17.65 2.81
N LEU A 55 0.45 -17.34 2.35
CA LEU A 55 1.08 -16.05 2.55
C LEU A 55 0.43 -14.98 1.67
N HIS A 56 0.16 -13.83 2.26
CA HIS A 56 -0.27 -12.63 1.55
C HIS A 56 0.31 -11.39 2.24
N ALA A 57 0.46 -10.31 1.49
CA ALA A 57 0.92 -9.05 2.05
C ALA A 57 -0.11 -7.94 1.87
N HIS A 58 -0.50 -7.34 2.99
CA HIS A 58 -1.27 -6.11 2.98
C HIS A 58 -0.34 -4.91 2.87
N ALA A 59 -0.61 -4.02 1.92
CA ALA A 59 0.14 -2.79 1.73
C ALA A 59 -0.75 -1.55 1.73
N ALA A 60 -0.19 -0.45 2.24
CA ALA A 60 -0.69 0.90 2.11
C ALA A 60 0.33 1.73 1.33
N ILE A 61 -0.06 2.19 0.14
CA ILE A 61 0.79 3.01 -0.72
C ILE A 61 0.29 4.46 -0.69
N TYR A 62 1.19 5.39 -0.38
CA TYR A 62 0.91 6.82 -0.30
C TYR A 62 1.26 7.47 -1.63
N VAL A 63 0.27 8.11 -2.24
CA VAL A 63 0.40 8.83 -3.49
C VAL A 63 0.01 10.28 -3.26
N ASN A 64 0.76 11.21 -3.83
CA ASN A 64 0.50 12.63 -3.79
C ASN A 64 -0.78 12.95 -4.58
N GLY A 65 -1.86 13.23 -3.85
CA GLY A 65 -3.17 13.55 -4.40
C GLY A 65 -3.22 14.84 -5.23
N GLN A 66 -2.25 15.76 -5.08
CA GLN A 66 -2.15 16.96 -5.92
C GLN A 66 -1.62 16.64 -7.33
N ARG A 67 -0.84 15.56 -7.48
CA ARG A 67 -0.31 15.09 -8.77
C ARG A 67 -1.19 14.02 -9.42
N HIS A 68 -1.92 13.24 -8.61
CA HIS A 68 -2.76 12.14 -9.08
C HIS A 68 -4.18 12.24 -8.50
N CYS A 69 -5.09 12.83 -9.28
CA CYS A 69 -6.50 13.00 -8.92
C CYS A 69 -7.38 11.79 -9.25
N LYS A 70 -6.84 10.73 -9.86
CA LYS A 70 -7.58 9.51 -10.25
C LYS A 70 -6.77 8.26 -9.90
N LYS A 71 -7.43 7.25 -9.29
CA LYS A 71 -6.83 5.94 -8.96
C LYS A 71 -6.45 5.11 -10.20
N TRP A 72 -7.13 5.35 -11.33
CA TRP A 72 -7.26 4.43 -12.47
C TRP A 72 -6.00 4.10 -13.28
N GLY A 73 -4.84 4.73 -13.06
CA GLY A 73 -3.59 4.30 -13.70
C GLY A 73 -2.62 3.59 -12.75
N PHE A 74 -2.83 3.73 -11.45
CA PHE A 74 -1.91 3.17 -10.46
C PHE A 74 -2.14 1.66 -10.25
N GLN A 75 -3.39 1.20 -10.39
CA GLN A 75 -3.73 -0.22 -10.30
C GLN A 75 -3.03 -1.04 -11.39
N ASP A 76 -3.20 -0.65 -12.66
CA ASP A 76 -2.55 -1.31 -13.80
C ASP A 76 -1.03 -1.35 -13.68
N VAL A 77 -0.41 -0.25 -13.22
CA VAL A 77 1.04 -0.19 -12.99
C VAL A 77 1.45 -1.17 -11.88
N THR A 78 0.69 -1.21 -10.79
CA THR A 78 0.95 -2.10 -9.65
C THR A 78 0.80 -3.57 -10.05
N GLU A 79 -0.26 -3.93 -10.78
CA GLU A 79 -0.49 -5.28 -11.27
C GLU A 79 0.60 -5.72 -12.24
N ARG A 80 0.97 -4.86 -13.20
CA ARG A 80 2.05 -5.16 -14.14
C ARG A 80 3.38 -5.38 -13.42
N LEU A 81 3.71 -4.54 -12.45
CA LEU A 81 4.96 -4.69 -11.68
C LEU A 81 4.93 -5.95 -10.81
N TRP A 82 3.81 -6.26 -10.16
CA TRP A 82 3.69 -7.45 -9.34
C TRP A 82 3.89 -8.71 -10.15
N ARG A 83 3.21 -8.82 -11.30
CA ARG A 83 3.41 -9.93 -12.24
C ARG A 83 4.85 -10.00 -12.73
N ALA A 84 5.49 -8.87 -13.04
CA ALA A 84 6.88 -8.87 -13.49
C ALA A 84 7.86 -9.35 -12.41
N VAL A 85 7.67 -8.94 -11.15
CA VAL A 85 8.53 -9.37 -10.02
C VAL A 85 8.33 -10.84 -9.69
N THR A 86 7.13 -11.36 -9.95
CA THR A 86 6.74 -12.73 -9.65
C THR A 86 6.83 -13.68 -10.83
N ASP A 87 7.42 -13.25 -11.95
CA ASP A 87 7.48 -14.04 -13.19
C ASP A 87 6.10 -14.54 -13.67
N GLY A 88 5.06 -13.76 -13.38
CA GLY A 88 3.66 -14.04 -13.71
C GLY A 88 2.91 -14.85 -12.65
N GLU A 89 3.57 -15.27 -11.57
CA GLU A 89 2.95 -16.06 -10.50
C GLU A 89 2.16 -15.22 -9.49
N GLY A 90 2.25 -13.89 -9.53
CA GLY A 90 1.60 -12.99 -8.58
C GLY A 90 0.22 -12.53 -9.02
N ASP A 91 -0.71 -12.45 -8.07
CA ASP A 91 -2.04 -11.87 -8.26
C ASP A 91 -2.34 -10.81 -7.18
N ILE A 92 -3.27 -9.91 -7.50
CA ILE A 92 -3.61 -8.77 -6.66
C ILE A 92 -5.10 -8.75 -6.37
N TYR A 93 -5.43 -8.77 -5.08
CA TYR A 93 -6.75 -8.38 -4.63
C TYR A 93 -6.78 -6.87 -4.36
N HIS A 94 -7.30 -6.12 -5.34
CA HIS A 94 -7.63 -4.72 -5.12
C HIS A 94 -8.82 -4.64 -4.17
N CYS A 95 -8.53 -4.37 -2.89
CA CYS A 95 -9.55 -4.24 -1.85
C CYS A 95 -10.64 -3.26 -2.32
N PRO A 96 -11.85 -3.76 -2.66
CA PRO A 96 -12.90 -2.88 -3.13
C PRO A 96 -13.29 -1.96 -1.98
N ASP A 97 -13.60 -0.70 -2.30
CA ASP A 97 -14.20 0.23 -1.35
C ASP A 97 -15.61 -0.29 -0.99
N LYS A 98 -15.71 -1.37 -0.19
CA LYS A 98 -17.00 -1.91 0.31
C LYS A 98 -17.64 -0.87 1.22
N SER A 99 -18.94 -0.67 1.09
CA SER A 99 -19.76 0.20 1.95
C SER A 99 -19.60 -0.11 3.44
N ASP A 100 -19.25 -1.35 3.75
CA ASP A 100 -19.24 -1.91 5.10
C ASP A 100 -17.88 -1.71 5.80
N TYR A 101 -16.86 -1.25 5.09
CA TYR A 101 -15.66 -0.77 5.75
C TYR A 101 -15.98 0.54 6.47
N ARG A 102 -15.73 0.56 7.78
CA ARG A 102 -15.93 1.73 8.65
C ARG A 102 -15.30 3.03 8.09
N TYR A 103 -14.30 2.89 7.21
CA TYR A 103 -13.52 3.97 6.63
C TYR A 103 -13.04 3.65 5.19
N ALA A 104 -13.83 4.00 4.16
CA ALA A 104 -13.44 3.83 2.76
C ALA A 104 -12.65 5.03 2.21
N ILE A 105 -11.45 4.81 1.65
CA ILE A 105 -10.59 5.88 1.09
C ILE A 105 -10.80 5.90 -0.42
N ARG A 106 -11.90 6.50 -0.84
CA ARG A 106 -12.36 6.51 -2.25
C ARG A 106 -11.69 7.59 -3.09
N ARG A 107 -11.25 8.67 -2.44
CA ARG A 107 -10.78 9.91 -3.07
C ARG A 107 -9.47 10.38 -2.43
N PRO A 108 -8.71 11.28 -3.08
CA PRO A 108 -7.65 12.02 -2.41
C PRO A 108 -8.18 12.64 -1.11
N VAL A 109 -7.49 12.38 0.00
CA VAL A 109 -7.81 12.95 1.31
C VAL A 109 -7.04 14.26 1.43
N HIS A 110 -7.76 15.36 1.68
CA HIS A 110 -7.15 16.65 1.93
C HIS A 110 -6.68 16.74 3.39
N PHE A 111 -5.71 17.61 3.69
CA PHE A 111 -5.10 17.64 5.03
C PHE A 111 -6.06 18.12 6.14
N ASP A 112 -7.08 18.90 5.78
CA ASP A 112 -8.14 19.36 6.67
C ASP A 112 -9.32 18.39 6.78
N ASP A 113 -9.33 17.32 5.99
CA ASP A 113 -10.30 16.25 6.10
C ASP A 113 -9.92 15.33 7.26
N TYR A 114 -10.32 15.73 8.46
CA TYR A 114 -10.07 14.96 9.69
C TYR A 114 -10.68 13.55 9.63
N ALA A 115 -11.81 13.36 8.95
CA ALA A 115 -12.44 12.05 8.82
C ALA A 115 -11.63 11.15 7.89
N GLY A 116 -11.19 11.66 6.74
CA GLY A 116 -10.29 10.98 5.82
C GLY A 116 -8.91 10.69 6.43
N CYS A 117 -8.35 11.61 7.20
CA CYS A 117 -7.11 11.38 7.94
C CYS A 117 -7.25 10.27 8.99
N LYS A 118 -8.37 10.25 9.72
CA LYS A 118 -8.70 9.18 10.67
C LYS A 118 -8.88 7.83 9.96
N ALA A 119 -9.53 7.83 8.79
CA ALA A 119 -9.67 6.67 7.93
C ALA A 119 -8.30 6.09 7.51
N MET A 120 -7.37 6.96 7.07
CA MET A 120 -6.01 6.54 6.71
C MET A 120 -5.28 5.90 7.90
N ARG A 121 -5.33 6.52 9.09
CA ARG A 121 -4.75 5.96 10.31
C ARG A 121 -5.35 4.60 10.66
N TYR A 122 -6.66 4.45 10.50
CA TYR A 122 -7.34 3.17 10.75
C TYR A 122 -6.81 2.05 9.86
N VAL A 123 -6.56 2.31 8.57
CA VAL A 123 -5.99 1.30 7.66
C VAL A 123 -4.58 0.90 8.11
N VAL A 124 -3.75 1.86 8.52
CA VAL A 124 -2.41 1.53 9.04
C VAL A 124 -2.49 0.69 10.32
N ASN A 125 -3.40 1.04 11.23
CA ASN A 125 -3.63 0.23 12.43
C ASN A 125 -4.14 -1.18 12.09
N TYR A 126 -4.89 -1.34 11.00
CA TYR A 126 -5.33 -2.64 10.54
C TYR A 126 -4.14 -3.53 10.12
N LEU A 127 -3.12 -2.96 9.47
CA LEU A 127 -1.87 -3.70 9.14
C LEU A 127 -1.16 -4.23 10.40
N ALA A 128 -1.33 -3.57 11.54
CA ALA A 128 -0.69 -3.92 12.80
C ALA A 128 -1.45 -5.00 13.61
N LYS A 129 -2.55 -5.56 13.10
CA LYS A 129 -3.29 -6.62 13.81
C LYS A 129 -2.44 -7.87 13.97
N ALA A 130 -2.30 -8.34 15.22
CA ALA A 130 -1.49 -9.52 15.56
C ALA A 130 -2.16 -10.86 15.19
N GLU A 131 -3.49 -10.90 15.09
CA GLU A 131 -4.29 -12.11 14.90
C GLU A 131 -3.98 -12.88 13.60
N GLN A 132 -3.39 -12.22 12.60
CA GLN A 132 -3.09 -12.76 11.27
C GLN A 132 -1.57 -12.89 11.02
N LYS A 133 -0.77 -12.88 12.09
CA LYS A 133 0.69 -12.93 12.03
C LYS A 133 1.17 -14.21 12.69
N PRO A 134 1.48 -15.26 11.91
CA PRO A 134 1.89 -16.55 12.47
C PRO A 134 3.31 -16.51 13.07
N PHE A 135 4.08 -15.46 12.74
CA PHE A 135 5.47 -15.21 13.16
C PHE A 135 5.64 -13.80 13.74
N ASP A 136 6.87 -13.50 14.21
CA ASP A 136 7.29 -12.12 14.49
C ASP A 136 6.96 -11.23 13.29
N PRO A 137 6.34 -10.05 13.48
CA PRO A 137 5.84 -9.26 12.36
C PRO A 137 6.94 -8.97 11.33
N ILE A 138 6.80 -9.54 10.13
CA ILE A 138 7.61 -9.21 8.96
C ILE A 138 6.92 -8.04 8.25
N TYR A 139 7.53 -6.87 8.28
CA TYR A 139 6.98 -5.66 7.68
C TYR A 139 8.08 -4.71 7.22
N HIS A 140 7.73 -3.77 6.35
CA HIS A 140 8.61 -2.68 5.98
C HIS A 140 7.83 -1.39 5.78
N ILE A 141 8.43 -0.27 6.19
CA ILE A 141 7.89 1.07 6.05
C ILE A 141 8.93 1.93 5.35
N SER A 142 8.54 2.61 4.27
CA SER A 142 9.41 3.53 3.57
C SER A 142 9.78 4.73 4.45
N ARG A 143 10.95 5.32 4.23
CA ARG A 143 11.24 6.65 4.76
C ARG A 143 10.27 7.66 4.13
N LEU A 144 9.49 8.34 4.96
CA LEU A 144 8.61 9.42 4.50
C LEU A 144 9.44 10.64 4.12
N PRO A 145 9.02 11.43 3.11
CA PRO A 145 9.70 12.66 2.74
C PRO A 145 9.74 13.62 3.92
N ASP A 146 10.85 14.33 4.08
CA ASP A 146 11.01 15.31 5.15
C ASP A 146 9.97 16.42 4.96
N VAL A 147 9.05 16.53 5.91
CA VAL A 147 7.92 17.49 5.84
C VAL A 147 8.41 18.91 6.12
N ASN A 148 9.66 19.06 6.58
CA ASN A 148 10.24 20.32 7.03
C ASN A 148 10.67 21.27 5.90
N ASP A 149 10.84 20.79 4.66
CA ASP A 149 11.43 21.60 3.57
C ASP A 149 10.41 22.34 2.68
N LYS A 150 9.12 22.35 3.02
CA LYS A 150 8.11 23.10 2.27
C LYS A 150 7.38 24.12 3.15
N PRO A 151 7.42 25.41 2.80
CA PRO A 151 6.51 26.36 3.42
C PRO A 151 5.08 25.90 3.13
N ILE A 152 4.30 25.71 4.19
CA ILE A 152 2.88 25.38 4.11
C ILE A 152 2.17 26.59 3.49
N GLY A 153 2.02 26.55 2.16
CA GLY A 153 1.17 27.45 1.39
C GLY A 153 1.90 28.54 0.60
N ARG A 154 1.19 29.07 -0.41
CA ARG A 154 1.54 30.33 -1.08
C ARG A 154 1.43 31.47 -0.05
N PRO A 155 2.42 32.37 0.06
CA PRO A 155 2.30 33.54 0.92
C PRO A 155 1.01 34.29 0.58
N ARG A 156 0.08 34.37 1.53
CA ARG A 156 -1.11 35.21 1.36
C ARG A 156 -0.65 36.66 1.56
N SER A 157 -0.57 37.42 0.47
CA SER A 157 -0.34 38.86 0.57
C SER A 157 -1.48 39.48 1.39
N ARG A 158 -1.17 40.01 2.57
CA ARG A 158 -2.10 40.90 3.27
C ARG A 158 -2.17 42.18 2.44
N HIS A 159 -3.27 42.40 1.73
CA HIS A 159 -3.59 43.75 1.27
C HIS A 159 -3.76 44.61 2.52
N ARG A 160 -3.03 45.73 2.55
CA ARG A 160 -3.03 46.73 3.61
C ARG A 160 -4.03 47.81 3.25
#